data_AF-A0AAD9JAU4-F1
#
_entry.id   AF-A0AAD9JAU4-F1
#
_cell.length_a   1.000
_cell.length_b   1.000
_cell.length_c   1.000
_cell.angle_alpha   90.00
_cell.angle_beta   90.00
_cell.angle_gamma   90.00
#
_symmetry.space_group_name_H-M   'P 1'
#
loop_
_entity.id
_entity.type
_entity.pdbx_description
1 polymer ?
#
loop_
_entity_poly.entity_id
_entity_poly.type
_entity_poly.pdbx_seq_one_letter_code
_entity_poly.pdbx_strand_id
1 'polypeptide(L)'
;MQSLASELQCPVCLEFYTSPIILPCSHVLCRTPCAERLFVQDFIRCPVCRDNCFVTGGLETLPRVISLENIIEQYKSQEYLEAEEVPQPEVETCGPNDIPCQLCQNDPALKAVRSCLNCNASYCDKCLAVSHPDRDPFNQHQLVQPKRYAKPKEPRCPRHEGLVTVWCQTCQVLGCLFCSDDPNTHLGHRMLTIDQAAAMYKDLLEGNLKKLSVGQNLVQMAITRSQHSFDSFKESVEKRRDEINQQCDSLIAEIENKRSFFLSDLQYEERSKGETLNQIIVAFSSQKDYVHSVIHYTQEVLKEMDKRAFVQLAKLANDKATKLPLTQGNAVTDTSASLALYNKVVDMRKERAVLRDVNYLRAPDKPVIEVEKCSRSVHSVVLVLPTTNLSCEVVDGYKVHYSRDKIRPLDQWEVVIFTTPHEERKHGRASPSSNTVCLIHDNLDSGVIYYFCVEAYNAAGESETSDVVNCTTLSESQSLLPVPEIMENMCHTYSYAIQIHSPSPQEVATDDHISHYLLYRESSANKIWKSIALYGRVDHRVFGLEPDLLYDFVIMACNQAGECRVSNMVTLRTERAAY
;
A
#
# COMPACT_ATOMS: atom_id res chain seq x y z
N MET A 1 7.11 -27.54 9.03
CA MET A 1 7.01 -28.69 9.93
C MET A 1 8.25 -29.53 9.71
N GLN A 2 9.20 -29.51 10.64
CA GLN A 2 10.24 -30.54 10.69
C GLN A 2 9.50 -31.86 10.95
N SER A 3 9.76 -32.89 10.15
CA SER A 3 9.15 -34.20 10.35
C SER A 3 9.61 -34.76 11.69
N LEU A 4 8.73 -35.45 12.41
CA LEU A 4 9.04 -36.16 13.65
C LEU A 4 10.31 -37.05 13.50
N ALA A 5 10.58 -37.55 12.28
CA ALA A 5 11.81 -38.25 11.91
C ALA A 5 13.10 -37.49 12.26
N SER A 6 13.15 -36.18 12.04
CA SER A 6 14.36 -35.38 12.31
C SER A 6 14.67 -35.23 13.80
N GLU A 7 13.65 -35.34 14.66
CA GLU A 7 13.82 -35.34 16.12
C GLU A 7 14.29 -36.70 16.65
N LEU A 8 14.14 -37.76 15.87
CA LEU A 8 14.53 -39.14 16.20
C LEU A 8 15.90 -39.56 15.63
N GLN A 9 16.63 -38.62 15.03
CA GLN A 9 17.95 -38.85 14.43
C GLN A 9 19.08 -38.36 15.33
N CYS A 10 20.18 -39.09 15.31
CA CYS A 10 21.41 -38.71 15.99
C CYS A 10 22.08 -37.55 15.24
N PRO A 11 22.45 -36.45 15.92
CA PRO A 11 23.06 -35.27 15.27
C PRO A 11 24.47 -35.52 14.70
N VAL A 12 25.05 -36.70 14.96
CA VAL A 12 26.41 -37.06 14.51
C VAL A 12 26.38 -37.96 13.29
N CYS A 13 25.61 -39.06 13.32
CA CYS A 13 25.51 -39.97 12.18
C CYS A 13 24.34 -39.64 11.26
N LEU A 14 23.43 -38.75 11.66
CA LEU A 14 22.20 -38.38 10.94
C LEU A 14 21.22 -39.55 10.69
N GLU A 15 21.52 -40.70 11.29
CA GLU A 15 20.69 -41.90 11.29
C GLU A 15 19.84 -41.96 12.57
N PHE A 16 18.79 -42.78 12.58
CA PHE A 16 18.02 -43.07 13.79
C PHE A 16 18.92 -43.57 14.93
N TYR A 17 18.61 -43.16 16.16
CA TYR A 17 19.44 -43.52 17.31
C TYR A 17 19.59 -45.04 17.49
N THR A 18 20.84 -45.48 17.64
CA THR A 18 21.22 -46.87 17.96
C THR A 18 21.94 -46.90 19.31
N SER A 19 21.39 -47.61 20.29
CA SER A 19 21.87 -47.57 21.68
C SER A 19 22.06 -46.13 22.19
N PRO A 20 21.01 -45.30 22.22
CA PRO A 20 21.10 -43.90 22.61
C PRO A 20 21.56 -43.78 24.07
N ILE A 21 22.56 -42.93 24.29
CA ILE A 21 23.01 -42.51 25.61
C ILE A 21 22.71 -41.02 25.80
N ILE A 22 22.35 -40.65 27.03
CA ILE A 22 22.11 -39.24 27.39
C ILE A 22 23.37 -38.64 27.99
N LEU A 23 23.77 -37.47 27.46
CA LEU A 23 24.86 -36.68 28.02
C LEU A 23 24.39 -35.86 29.23
N PRO A 24 25.30 -35.43 30.12
CA PRO A 24 25.02 -34.47 31.20
C PRO A 24 24.27 -33.20 30.77
N CYS A 25 24.44 -32.73 29.53
CA CYS A 25 23.72 -31.60 28.96
C CYS A 25 22.30 -31.96 28.43
N SER A 26 21.80 -33.15 28.74
CA SER A 26 20.48 -33.68 28.34
C SER A 26 20.27 -33.95 26.85
N HIS A 27 21.32 -33.84 26.02
CA HIS A 27 21.28 -34.23 24.61
C HIS A 27 21.64 -35.71 24.45
N VAL A 28 21.09 -36.35 23.41
CA VAL A 28 21.22 -37.78 23.17
C VAL A 28 22.15 -38.04 21.98
N LEU A 29 22.97 -39.10 22.07
CA LEU A 29 23.84 -39.59 20.99
C LEU A 29 23.79 -41.11 20.89
N CYS A 30 24.08 -41.69 19.72
CA CYS A 30 24.33 -43.14 19.63
C CYS A 30 25.59 -43.49 20.43
N ARG A 31 25.56 -44.56 21.22
CA ARG A 31 26.74 -45.05 21.96
C ARG A 31 27.89 -45.36 21.00
N THR A 32 27.59 -46.17 19.97
CA THR A 32 28.56 -46.63 18.98
C THR A 32 28.02 -46.30 17.58
N PRO A 33 28.80 -45.65 16.69
CA PRO A 33 30.16 -45.14 16.90
C PRO A 33 30.22 -43.69 17.40
N CYS A 34 29.07 -43.02 17.60
CA CYS A 34 29.03 -41.55 17.73
C CYS A 34 29.68 -41.04 19.02
N ALA A 35 29.24 -41.53 20.17
CA ALA A 35 29.82 -41.12 21.45
C ALA A 35 31.25 -41.64 21.62
N GLU A 36 31.55 -42.86 21.18
CA GLU A 36 32.91 -43.42 21.18
C GLU A 36 33.93 -42.56 20.42
N ARG A 37 33.58 -42.06 19.23
CA ARG A 37 34.47 -41.20 18.45
C ARG A 37 34.66 -39.81 19.05
N LEU A 38 33.67 -39.32 19.80
CA LEU A 38 33.68 -37.98 20.40
C LEU A 38 34.24 -37.97 21.81
N PHE A 39 34.45 -39.13 22.41
CA PHE A 39 34.99 -39.28 23.76
C PHE A 39 36.51 -39.13 23.74
N VAL A 40 36.99 -38.02 24.29
CA VAL A 40 38.42 -37.68 24.36
C VAL A 40 38.73 -37.20 25.77
N GLN A 41 39.75 -37.80 26.41
CA GLN A 41 40.24 -37.36 27.73
C GLN A 41 39.12 -37.18 28.78
N ASP A 42 38.26 -38.19 28.93
CA ASP A 42 37.16 -38.23 29.91
C ASP A 42 36.03 -37.20 29.72
N PHE A 43 35.92 -36.58 28.54
CA PHE A 43 34.77 -35.72 28.20
C PHE A 43 34.30 -35.89 26.74
N ILE A 44 33.04 -35.52 26.49
CA ILE A 44 32.44 -35.36 25.17
C ILE A 44 32.03 -33.91 25.01
N ARG A 45 32.45 -33.26 23.92
CA ARG A 45 31.84 -31.98 23.54
C ARG A 45 30.54 -32.23 22.79
N CYS A 46 29.42 -31.80 23.36
CA CYS A 46 28.10 -32.03 22.78
C CYS A 46 27.98 -31.34 21.41
N PRO A 47 27.60 -32.05 20.33
CA PRO A 47 27.45 -31.44 19.00
C PRO A 47 26.23 -30.51 18.90
N VAL A 48 25.26 -30.64 19.83
CA VAL A 48 24.01 -29.86 19.80
C VAL A 48 24.17 -28.52 20.51
N CYS A 49 24.52 -28.52 21.80
CA CYS A 49 24.68 -27.29 22.60
C CYS A 49 26.12 -26.79 22.74
N ARG A 50 27.11 -27.57 22.30
CA ARG A 50 28.57 -27.28 22.40
C ARG A 50 29.16 -27.32 23.81
N ASP A 51 28.40 -27.80 24.80
CA ASP A 51 28.87 -28.00 26.18
C ASP A 51 29.88 -29.14 26.30
N ASN A 52 30.89 -28.95 27.15
CA ASN A 52 31.85 -30.00 27.50
C ASN A 52 31.26 -30.88 28.61
N CYS A 53 30.80 -32.06 28.22
CA CYS A 53 30.21 -33.04 29.12
C CYS A 53 31.29 -33.98 29.66
N PHE A 54 31.64 -33.83 30.94
CA PHE A 54 32.56 -34.75 31.61
C PHE A 54 31.88 -36.08 31.90
N VAL A 55 32.54 -37.19 31.51
CA VAL A 55 32.03 -38.56 31.63
C VAL A 55 33.06 -39.38 32.41
N THR A 56 33.14 -39.10 33.71
CA THR A 56 34.04 -39.78 34.65
C THR A 56 33.66 -41.26 34.78
N GLY A 57 34.56 -42.16 34.41
CA GLY A 57 34.32 -43.61 34.43
C GLY A 57 33.99 -44.24 33.06
N GLY A 58 34.13 -43.47 31.98
CA GLY A 58 33.95 -43.96 30.61
C GLY A 58 32.49 -44.05 30.17
N LEU A 59 32.27 -44.32 28.88
CA LEU A 59 30.95 -44.26 28.24
C LEU A 59 29.94 -45.27 28.78
N GLU A 60 30.41 -46.31 29.46
CA GLU A 60 29.55 -47.35 30.05
C GLU A 60 28.70 -46.81 31.21
N THR A 61 29.15 -45.75 31.89
CA THR A 61 28.46 -45.13 33.02
C THR A 61 27.28 -44.26 32.60
N LEU A 62 27.19 -43.89 31.33
CA LEU A 62 26.12 -43.03 30.82
C LEU A 62 24.80 -43.81 30.69
N PRO A 63 23.67 -43.27 31.20
CA PRO A 63 22.38 -43.90 31.10
C PRO A 63 21.94 -44.09 29.64
N ARG A 64 21.39 -45.26 29.35
CA ARG A 64 20.81 -45.58 28.03
C ARG A 64 19.35 -45.14 27.98
N VAL A 65 18.95 -44.43 26.93
CA VAL A 65 17.59 -43.90 26.74
C VAL A 65 16.72 -44.92 26.02
N ILE A 66 16.35 -45.99 26.72
CA ILE A 66 15.60 -47.13 26.14
C ILE A 66 14.25 -46.69 25.56
N SER A 67 13.60 -45.67 26.13
CA SER A 67 12.33 -45.13 25.63
C SER A 67 12.44 -44.56 24.21
N LEU A 68 13.58 -43.98 23.84
CA LEU A 68 13.79 -43.42 22.51
C LEU A 68 13.91 -44.52 21.46
N GLU A 69 14.51 -45.66 21.80
CA GLU A 69 14.53 -46.83 20.93
C GLU A 69 13.13 -47.37 20.67
N ASN A 70 12.31 -47.47 21.72
CA ASN A 70 10.92 -47.92 21.59
C ASN A 70 10.10 -46.98 20.69
N ILE A 71 10.31 -45.66 20.79
CA ILE A 71 9.63 -44.66 19.96
C ILE A 71 10.09 -44.77 18.50
N ILE A 72 11.38 -44.98 18.26
CA ILE A 72 11.94 -45.19 16.91
C ILE A 72 11.40 -46.47 16.29
N GLU A 73 11.31 -47.57 17.05
CA GLU A 73 10.73 -48.83 16.58
C GLU A 73 9.23 -48.68 16.26
N GLN A 74 8.48 -47.96 17.10
CA GLN A 74 7.07 -47.64 16.81
C GLN A 74 6.93 -46.79 15.55
N TYR A 75 7.73 -45.74 15.40
CA TYR A 75 7.77 -44.90 14.22
C TYR A 75 8.08 -45.70 12.94
N LYS A 76 9.14 -46.53 12.98
CA LYS A 76 9.50 -47.44 11.87
C LYS A 76 8.38 -48.42 11.57
N SER A 77 7.75 -49.03 12.58
CA SER A 77 6.67 -49.99 12.37
C SER A 77 5.41 -49.38 11.75
N GLN A 78 5.14 -48.10 12.01
CA GLN A 78 4.06 -47.35 11.35
C GLN A 78 4.42 -47.02 9.90
N GLU A 79 5.69 -46.71 9.62
CA GLU A 79 6.21 -46.47 8.26
C GLU A 79 6.22 -47.75 7.40
N TYR A 80 6.46 -48.93 7.99
CA TYR A 80 6.40 -50.23 7.31
C TYR A 80 4.97 -50.74 7.00
N LEU A 81 3.92 -50.18 7.61
CA LEU A 81 2.52 -50.54 7.30
C LEU A 81 1.99 -49.83 6.04
N GLU A 82 2.73 -48.87 5.49
CA GLU A 82 2.39 -48.16 4.24
C GLU A 82 3.16 -48.67 3.01
N ALA A 83 3.98 -49.73 3.16
CA ALA A 83 4.75 -50.34 2.06
C ALA A 83 4.77 -51.88 2.12
N GLU A 84 3.73 -52.53 1.58
CA GLU A 84 3.87 -53.82 0.88
C GLU A 84 3.88 -53.51 -0.64
N GLU A 85 4.63 -54.18 -1.52
CA GLU A 85 4.74 -55.63 -1.76
C GLU A 85 6.09 -55.96 -2.44
N VAL A 86 6.68 -57.16 -2.20
CA VAL A 86 7.18 -58.12 -3.22
C VAL A 86 7.52 -59.47 -2.51
N PRO A 87 7.11 -60.65 -3.03
CA PRO A 87 7.45 -61.97 -2.46
C PRO A 87 8.68 -62.65 -3.09
N GLN A 88 9.27 -63.61 -2.35
CA GLN A 88 10.18 -64.75 -2.70
C GLN A 88 11.61 -64.69 -2.12
N PRO A 89 12.35 -65.82 -1.94
CA PRO A 89 11.99 -67.24 -1.78
C PRO A 89 12.52 -67.84 -0.44
N GLU A 90 12.23 -69.12 -0.19
CA GLU A 90 12.66 -69.90 0.98
C GLU A 90 14.19 -70.03 1.10
N VAL A 91 14.80 -69.12 1.86
CA VAL A 91 16.15 -69.28 2.42
C VAL A 91 16.05 -68.85 3.88
N GLU A 92 16.63 -69.63 4.81
CA GLU A 92 16.67 -69.38 6.26
C GLU A 92 17.42 -68.06 6.63
N THR A 93 16.93 -66.94 6.12
CA THR A 93 17.43 -65.59 6.36
C THR A 93 16.54 -64.90 7.40
N CYS A 94 17.14 -64.04 8.22
CA CYS A 94 16.43 -63.36 9.30
C CYS A 94 15.32 -62.46 8.73
N GLY A 95 14.05 -62.82 8.94
CA GLY A 95 12.92 -61.98 8.55
C GLY A 95 12.83 -60.70 9.39
N PRO A 96 11.98 -59.72 9.01
CA PRO A 96 11.83 -58.45 9.73
C PRO A 96 11.31 -58.60 11.17
N ASN A 97 10.82 -59.79 11.55
CA ASN A 97 10.40 -60.15 12.91
C ASN A 97 11.36 -61.09 13.67
N ASP A 98 12.44 -61.55 13.03
CA ASP A 98 13.43 -62.42 13.66
C ASP A 98 14.57 -61.60 14.30
N ILE A 99 15.33 -62.19 15.22
CA ILE A 99 16.52 -61.56 15.82
C ILE A 99 17.74 -62.05 15.05
N PRO A 100 18.60 -61.16 14.50
CA PRO A 100 19.76 -61.60 13.73
C PRO A 100 20.88 -62.11 14.65
N CYS A 101 21.63 -63.09 14.15
CA CYS A 101 22.87 -63.52 14.77
C CYS A 101 23.92 -62.41 14.69
N GLN A 102 24.50 -62.03 15.82
CA GLN A 102 25.45 -60.92 15.90
C GLN A 102 26.89 -61.30 15.51
N LEU A 103 27.17 -62.60 15.35
CA LEU A 103 28.49 -63.12 14.97
C LEU A 103 28.53 -63.72 13.57
N CYS A 104 27.42 -63.65 12.82
CA CYS A 104 27.43 -64.05 11.41
C CYS A 104 28.18 -63.01 10.58
N GLN A 105 29.09 -63.45 9.73
CA GLN A 105 29.72 -62.60 8.71
C GLN A 105 28.88 -62.50 7.42
N ASN A 106 27.70 -63.13 7.39
CA ASN A 106 26.78 -63.10 6.26
C ASN A 106 25.86 -61.88 6.32
N ASP A 107 25.56 -61.29 5.17
CA ASP A 107 24.56 -60.23 4.99
C ASP A 107 23.48 -60.69 3.97
N PRO A 108 22.21 -60.88 4.37
CA PRO A 108 21.66 -60.68 5.71
C PRO A 108 22.08 -61.78 6.70
N ALA A 109 22.25 -61.40 7.96
CA ALA A 109 22.60 -62.32 9.04
C ALA A 109 21.53 -63.42 9.24
N LEU A 110 21.96 -64.61 9.64
CA LEU A 110 21.05 -65.73 9.92
C LEU A 110 20.23 -65.47 11.20
N LYS A 111 19.04 -66.06 11.28
CA LYS A 111 18.18 -66.02 12.47
C LYS A 111 18.91 -66.58 13.69
N ALA A 112 18.91 -65.84 14.78
CA ALA A 112 19.40 -66.29 16.07
C ALA A 112 18.42 -67.30 16.70
N VAL A 113 18.96 -68.41 17.19
CA VAL A 113 18.20 -69.51 17.81
C VAL A 113 18.35 -69.49 19.32
N ARG A 114 19.46 -68.96 19.84
CA ARG A 114 19.74 -68.80 21.28
C ARG A 114 20.35 -67.44 21.59
N SER A 115 20.05 -66.90 22.76
CA SER A 115 20.71 -65.72 23.32
C SER A 115 21.32 -66.06 24.67
N CYS A 116 22.58 -65.67 24.87
CA CYS A 116 23.28 -65.85 26.13
C CYS A 116 23.08 -64.61 27.00
N LEU A 117 22.49 -64.76 28.18
CA LEU A 117 22.23 -63.63 29.08
C LEU A 117 23.51 -63.10 29.74
N ASN A 118 24.57 -63.91 29.81
CA ASN A 118 25.85 -63.53 30.39
C ASN A 118 26.75 -62.82 29.36
N CYS A 119 26.73 -63.28 28.11
CA CYS A 119 27.47 -62.64 27.01
C CYS A 119 26.70 -61.51 26.33
N ASN A 120 25.41 -61.35 26.68
CA ASN A 120 24.47 -60.41 26.08
C ASN A 120 24.46 -60.45 24.53
N ALA A 121 24.58 -61.66 23.98
CA ALA A 121 24.73 -61.89 22.55
C ALA A 121 23.80 -62.98 22.03
N SER A 122 23.32 -62.81 20.80
CA SER A 122 22.39 -63.72 20.10
C SER A 122 23.10 -64.46 18.96
N TYR A 123 22.93 -65.79 18.93
CA TYR A 123 23.65 -66.70 18.05
C TYR A 123 22.68 -67.54 17.21
N CYS A 124 22.98 -67.72 15.91
CA CYS A 124 22.42 -68.81 15.11
C CYS A 124 23.09 -70.14 15.52
N ASP A 125 22.49 -71.28 15.18
CA ASP A 125 23.02 -72.59 15.62
C ASP A 125 24.48 -72.83 15.24
N LYS A 126 24.91 -72.36 14.05
CA LYS A 126 26.31 -72.47 13.59
C LYS A 126 27.26 -71.62 14.43
N CYS A 127 26.93 -70.34 14.64
CA CYS A 127 27.76 -69.45 15.44
C CYS A 127 27.75 -69.86 16.93
N LEU A 128 26.64 -70.36 17.45
CA LEU A 128 26.55 -70.88 18.82
C LEU A 128 27.53 -72.04 19.03
N ALA A 129 27.53 -73.03 18.13
CA ALA A 129 28.42 -74.18 18.24
C ALA A 129 29.92 -73.83 18.17
N VAL A 130 30.28 -72.78 17.42
CA VAL A 130 31.68 -72.37 17.21
C VAL A 130 32.17 -71.42 18.30
N SER A 131 31.34 -70.45 18.70
CA SER A 131 31.75 -69.35 19.60
C SER A 131 31.25 -69.50 21.04
N HIS A 132 30.29 -70.39 21.28
CA HIS A 132 29.74 -70.72 22.61
C HIS A 132 29.53 -72.24 22.75
N PRO A 133 30.61 -73.05 22.69
CA PRO A 133 30.52 -74.50 22.83
C PRO A 133 30.12 -74.88 24.27
N ASP A 134 29.36 -75.95 24.42
CA ASP A 134 28.90 -76.46 25.73
C ASP A 134 30.04 -77.16 26.50
N ARG A 135 31.06 -76.38 26.86
CA ARG A 135 32.26 -76.76 27.61
C ARG A 135 32.67 -75.59 28.50
N ASP A 136 33.40 -75.90 29.56
CA ASP A 136 33.94 -74.88 30.47
C ASP A 136 34.77 -73.83 29.70
N PRO A 137 34.57 -72.52 29.94
CA PRO A 137 33.74 -71.90 30.99
C PRO A 137 32.28 -71.58 30.58
N PHE A 138 31.90 -71.85 29.34
CA PHE A 138 30.63 -71.37 28.74
C PHE A 138 29.40 -72.21 29.08
N ASN A 139 29.59 -73.45 29.55
CA ASN A 139 28.54 -74.35 30.08
C ASN A 139 27.77 -73.76 31.28
N GLN A 140 28.34 -72.77 31.99
CA GLN A 140 27.71 -72.09 33.12
C GLN A 140 26.82 -70.90 32.70
N HIS A 141 26.83 -70.53 31.41
CA HIS A 141 26.07 -69.38 30.92
C HIS A 141 24.62 -69.74 30.60
N GLN A 142 23.67 -68.86 30.94
CA GLN A 142 22.25 -69.11 30.71
C GLN A 142 21.86 -68.78 29.25
N LEU A 143 21.63 -69.82 28.44
CA LEU A 143 21.12 -69.71 27.07
C LEU A 143 19.59 -69.75 27.05
N VAL A 144 18.97 -68.64 26.68
CA VAL A 144 17.50 -68.50 26.54
C VAL A 144 17.08 -68.38 25.08
N GLN A 145 15.80 -68.58 24.81
CA GLN A 145 15.24 -68.31 23.48
C GLN A 145 15.32 -66.80 23.20
N PRO A 146 15.81 -66.37 22.01
CA PRO A 146 15.87 -64.98 21.62
C PRO A 146 14.45 -64.41 21.62
N LYS A 147 14.19 -63.44 22.50
CA LYS A 147 12.97 -62.64 22.50
C LYS A 147 13.38 -61.21 22.21
N ARG A 148 12.69 -60.52 21.31
CA ARG A 148 12.95 -59.09 20.99
C ARG A 148 12.94 -58.21 22.23
N TYR A 149 12.23 -58.66 23.26
CA TYR A 149 12.13 -58.02 24.55
C TYR A 149 12.63 -58.98 25.63
N ALA A 150 13.89 -58.83 26.04
CA ALA A 150 14.21 -59.16 27.42
C ALA A 150 13.41 -58.16 28.27
N LYS A 151 12.52 -58.62 29.15
CA LYS A 151 11.93 -57.73 30.17
C LYS A 151 13.11 -56.95 30.79
N PRO A 152 13.06 -55.61 30.84
CA PRO A 152 14.14 -54.87 31.47
C PRO A 152 14.35 -55.45 32.86
N LYS A 153 15.59 -55.86 33.17
CA LYS A 153 15.94 -56.25 34.54
C LYS A 153 15.49 -55.08 35.42
N GLU A 154 14.66 -55.37 36.42
CA GLU A 154 14.16 -54.34 37.32
C GLU A 154 15.37 -53.55 37.84
N PRO A 155 15.39 -52.20 37.67
CA PRO A 155 16.57 -51.42 37.96
C PRO A 155 16.93 -51.59 39.43
N ARG A 156 18.19 -51.96 39.68
CA ARG A 156 18.73 -52.15 41.04
C ARG A 156 19.52 -50.93 41.45
N CYS A 157 19.43 -50.59 42.73
CA CYS A 157 20.19 -49.52 43.32
C CYS A 157 21.69 -49.85 43.25
N PRO A 158 22.54 -48.95 42.74
CA PRO A 158 23.98 -49.20 42.62
C PRO A 158 24.70 -49.31 43.98
N ARG A 159 24.10 -48.81 45.07
CA ARG A 159 24.68 -48.87 46.43
C ARG A 159 24.23 -50.06 47.25
N HIS A 160 22.98 -50.49 47.07
CA HIS A 160 22.34 -51.47 47.95
C HIS A 160 21.83 -52.72 47.21
N GLU A 161 22.01 -52.78 45.89
CA GLU A 161 21.55 -53.84 44.97
C GLU A 161 20.05 -54.20 45.04
N GLY A 162 19.27 -53.47 45.84
CA GLY A 162 17.82 -53.61 45.99
C GLY A 162 17.06 -52.94 44.85
N LEU A 163 15.79 -53.32 44.66
CA LEU A 163 14.94 -52.76 43.62
C LEU A 163 14.71 -51.26 43.82
N VAL A 164 14.80 -50.51 42.73
CA VAL A 164 14.48 -49.08 42.70
C VAL A 164 12.96 -48.91 42.73
N THR A 165 12.44 -48.45 43.87
CA THR A 165 11.00 -48.38 44.15
C THR A 165 10.55 -47.03 44.72
N VAL A 166 11.49 -46.11 44.98
CA VAL A 166 11.22 -44.79 45.54
C VAL A 166 11.93 -43.69 44.76
N TRP A 167 11.38 -42.48 44.80
CA TRP A 167 11.95 -41.29 44.20
C TRP A 167 12.06 -40.19 45.26
N CYS A 168 13.24 -39.59 45.37
CA CYS A 168 13.49 -38.50 46.30
C CYS A 168 13.11 -37.17 45.65
N GLN A 169 12.05 -36.52 46.11
CA GLN A 169 11.62 -35.23 45.58
C GLN A 169 12.64 -34.12 45.85
N THR A 170 13.31 -34.17 46.99
CA THR A 170 14.33 -33.17 47.36
C THR A 170 15.57 -33.27 46.47
N CYS A 171 16.02 -34.50 46.16
CA CYS A 171 17.24 -34.74 45.39
C CYS A 171 17.00 -35.01 43.90
N GLN A 172 15.76 -35.18 43.47
CA GLN A 172 15.36 -35.48 42.08
C GLN A 172 15.97 -36.78 41.52
N VAL A 173 16.22 -37.77 42.39
CA VAL A 173 16.87 -39.05 42.03
C VAL A 173 16.01 -40.25 42.41
N LEU A 174 16.16 -41.33 41.64
CA LEU A 174 15.57 -42.65 41.91
C LEU A 174 16.40 -43.41 42.96
N GLY A 175 15.75 -44.16 43.84
CA GLY A 175 16.40 -44.96 44.88
C GLY A 175 15.63 -46.23 45.25
N CYS A 176 16.25 -47.08 46.07
CA CYS A 176 15.58 -48.22 46.71
C CYS A 176 15.11 -47.85 48.12
N LEU A 177 14.28 -48.69 48.75
CA LEU A 177 13.80 -48.48 50.13
C LEU A 177 14.95 -48.26 51.13
N PHE A 178 16.07 -48.99 51.01
CA PHE A 178 17.21 -48.78 51.91
C PHE A 178 17.84 -47.38 51.80
N CYS A 179 17.67 -46.67 50.67
CA CYS A 179 18.17 -45.31 50.53
C CYS A 179 17.37 -44.28 51.33
N SER A 180 16.09 -44.55 51.66
CA SER A 180 15.29 -43.63 52.49
C SER A 180 15.74 -43.66 53.95
N ASP A 181 16.24 -44.81 54.40
CA ASP A 181 16.55 -45.07 55.81
C ASP A 181 18.06 -44.97 56.10
N ASP A 182 18.90 -44.90 55.06
CA ASP A 182 20.34 -44.70 55.20
C ASP A 182 20.66 -43.26 55.66
N PRO A 183 21.26 -43.07 56.86
CA PRO A 183 21.62 -41.77 57.41
C PRO A 183 22.62 -41.00 56.54
N ASN A 184 23.32 -41.67 55.63
CA ASN A 184 24.30 -41.06 54.74
C ASN A 184 23.75 -40.73 53.33
N THR A 185 22.45 -40.92 53.04
CA THR A 185 21.86 -40.64 51.71
C THR A 185 20.68 -39.69 51.70
N HIS A 186 19.51 -40.12 52.22
CA HIS A 186 18.24 -39.40 52.03
C HIS A 186 17.37 -39.40 53.29
N LEU A 187 17.96 -39.64 54.47
CA LEU A 187 17.25 -39.59 55.75
C LEU A 187 16.61 -38.21 55.96
N GLY A 188 15.29 -38.18 56.10
CA GLY A 188 14.51 -36.95 56.28
C GLY A 188 14.15 -36.20 54.99
N HIS A 189 14.51 -36.71 53.81
CA HIS A 189 14.05 -36.16 52.53
C HIS A 189 12.64 -36.65 52.18
N ARG A 190 11.93 -35.89 51.33
CA ARG A 190 10.60 -36.28 50.86
C ARG A 190 10.72 -37.38 49.81
N MET A 191 10.41 -38.60 50.21
CA MET A 191 10.40 -39.77 49.35
C MET A 191 8.97 -40.06 48.87
N LEU A 192 8.80 -40.30 47.57
CA LEU A 192 7.56 -40.75 46.96
C LEU A 192 7.76 -42.16 46.38
N THR A 193 6.68 -42.91 46.20
CA THR A 193 6.76 -44.13 45.39
C THR A 193 6.97 -43.77 43.92
N ILE A 194 7.52 -44.69 43.12
CA ILE A 194 7.66 -44.47 41.68
C ILE A 194 6.32 -44.13 41.03
N ASP A 195 5.24 -44.80 41.42
CA ASP A 195 3.91 -44.56 40.85
C ASP A 195 3.40 -43.14 41.15
N GLN A 196 3.65 -42.64 42.37
CA GLN A 196 3.27 -41.28 42.77
C GLN A 196 4.11 -40.21 42.05
N ALA A 197 5.42 -40.43 41.94
CA ALA A 197 6.31 -39.53 41.20
C ALA A 197 5.96 -39.52 39.71
N ALA A 198 5.67 -40.68 39.12
CA ALA A 198 5.24 -40.81 37.73
C ALA A 198 3.91 -40.09 37.47
N ALA A 199 2.93 -40.22 38.37
CA ALA A 199 1.67 -39.49 38.28
C ALA A 199 1.89 -37.96 38.34
N MET A 200 2.68 -37.48 39.29
CA MET A 200 3.01 -36.05 39.41
C MET A 200 3.70 -35.49 38.16
N TYR A 201 4.70 -36.19 37.61
CA TYR A 201 5.38 -35.74 36.38
C TYR A 201 4.48 -35.85 35.16
N LYS A 202 3.60 -36.85 35.10
CA LYS A 202 2.62 -36.98 34.03
C LYS A 202 1.68 -35.77 34.02
N ASP A 203 1.12 -35.39 35.17
CA ASP A 203 0.24 -34.22 35.29
C ASP A 203 0.98 -32.92 34.90
N LEU A 204 2.23 -32.77 35.34
CA LEU A 204 3.06 -31.61 34.98
C LEU A 204 3.35 -31.53 33.48
N LEU A 205 3.68 -32.66 32.84
CA LEU A 205 3.94 -32.74 31.40
C LEU A 205 2.65 -32.48 30.61
N GLU A 206 1.52 -33.03 31.04
CA GLU A 206 0.21 -32.75 30.41
C GLU A 206 -0.15 -31.26 30.52
N GLY A 207 0.12 -30.62 31.66
CA GLY A 207 -0.07 -29.19 31.84
C GLY A 207 0.83 -28.34 30.94
N ASN A 208 2.11 -28.69 30.82
CA ASN A 208 3.04 -28.00 29.94
C ASN A 208 2.72 -28.22 28.46
N LEU A 209 2.29 -29.42 28.07
CA LEU A 209 1.85 -29.73 26.71
C LEU A 209 0.65 -28.86 26.30
N LYS A 210 -0.34 -28.69 27.20
CA LYS A 210 -1.48 -27.79 26.96
C LYS A 210 -1.01 -26.33 26.75
N LYS A 211 -0.09 -25.83 27.59
CA LYS A 211 0.47 -24.47 27.43
C LYS A 211 1.20 -24.29 26.10
N LEU A 212 2.02 -25.28 25.71
CA LEU A 212 2.73 -25.27 24.44
C LEU A 212 1.78 -25.30 23.24
N SER A 213 0.71 -26.10 23.30
CA SER A 213 -0.32 -26.14 22.27
C SER A 213 -1.05 -24.80 22.11
N VAL A 214 -1.42 -24.14 23.22
CA VAL A 214 -1.99 -22.79 23.17
C VAL A 214 -0.99 -21.79 22.59
N GLY A 215 0.28 -21.84 23.01
CA GLY A 215 1.35 -21.01 22.47
C GLY A 215 1.54 -21.20 20.96
N GLN A 216 1.53 -22.44 20.48
CA GLN A 216 1.60 -22.78 19.06
C GLN A 216 0.45 -22.15 18.27
N ASN A 217 -0.78 -22.23 18.77
CA ASN A 217 -1.94 -21.62 18.13
C ASN A 217 -1.82 -20.09 18.07
N LEU A 218 -1.35 -19.44 19.14
CA LEU A 218 -1.14 -17.99 19.15
C LEU A 218 -0.09 -17.55 18.12
N VAL A 219 1.03 -18.28 18.02
CA VAL A 219 2.06 -18.02 17.01
C VAL A 219 1.51 -18.23 15.61
N GLN A 220 0.73 -19.30 15.39
CA GLN A 220 0.10 -19.56 14.10
C GLN A 220 -0.88 -18.45 13.71
N MET A 221 -1.69 -17.95 14.65
CA MET A 221 -2.57 -16.80 14.41
C MET A 221 -1.79 -15.52 14.09
N ALA A 222 -0.67 -15.28 14.77
CA ALA A 222 0.20 -14.14 14.51
C ALA A 222 0.83 -14.21 13.11
N ILE A 223 1.22 -15.41 12.65
CA ILE A 223 1.72 -15.64 11.29
C ILE A 223 0.63 -15.31 10.27
N THR A 224 -0.58 -15.88 10.41
CA THR A 224 -1.68 -15.63 9.49
C THR A 224 -2.06 -14.14 9.45
N ARG A 225 -2.10 -13.47 10.61
CA ARG A 225 -2.35 -12.02 10.70
C ARG A 225 -1.28 -11.21 9.98
N SER A 226 -0.01 -11.58 10.14
CA SER A 226 1.10 -10.89 9.49
C SER A 226 1.09 -11.11 7.98
N GLN A 227 0.75 -12.30 7.51
CA GLN A 227 0.56 -12.61 6.08
C GLN A 227 -0.57 -11.77 5.48
N HIS A 228 -1.74 -11.73 6.11
CA HIS A 228 -2.86 -10.90 5.66
C HIS A 228 -2.49 -9.40 5.64
N SER A 229 -1.75 -8.92 6.65
CA SER A 229 -1.25 -7.54 6.67
C SER A 229 -0.26 -7.26 5.54
N PHE A 230 0.53 -8.24 5.13
CA PHE A 230 1.48 -8.10 4.03
C PHE A 230 0.79 -8.11 2.66
N ASP A 231 -0.24 -8.94 2.49
CA ASP A 231 -1.02 -8.99 1.25
C ASP A 231 -1.82 -7.71 1.04
N SER A 232 -2.48 -7.21 2.09
CA SER A 232 -3.17 -5.89 2.04
C SER A 232 -2.21 -4.72 1.79
N PHE A 233 -0.98 -4.78 2.33
CA PHE A 233 0.05 -3.81 2.01
C PHE A 233 0.45 -3.85 0.53
N LYS A 234 0.64 -5.04 -0.05
CA LYS A 234 0.92 -5.19 -1.49
C LYS A 234 -0.19 -4.63 -2.35
N GLU A 235 -1.44 -4.95 -2.05
CA GLU A 235 -2.59 -4.41 -2.77
C GLU A 235 -2.62 -2.87 -2.70
N SER A 236 -2.33 -2.30 -1.53
CA SER A 236 -2.23 -0.85 -1.36
C SER A 236 -1.09 -0.22 -2.19
N VAL A 237 0.03 -0.93 -2.37
CA VAL A 237 1.14 -0.47 -3.22
C VAL A 237 0.78 -0.52 -4.70
N GLU A 238 0.13 -1.60 -5.16
CA GLU A 238 -0.33 -1.71 -6.55
C GLU A 238 -1.36 -0.64 -6.87
N LYS A 239 -2.35 -0.43 -5.99
CA LYS A 239 -3.33 0.65 -6.14
C LYS A 239 -2.68 2.03 -6.28
N ARG A 240 -1.69 2.34 -5.42
CA ARG A 240 -0.93 3.61 -5.52
C ARG A 240 -0.13 3.71 -6.81
N ARG A 241 0.41 2.60 -7.32
CA ARG A 241 1.10 2.59 -8.61
C ARG A 241 0.13 2.92 -9.75
N ASP A 242 -1.06 2.33 -9.74
CA ASP A 242 -2.11 2.60 -10.73
C ASP A 242 -2.57 4.05 -10.67
N GLU A 243 -2.77 4.61 -9.48
CA GLU A 243 -3.11 6.02 -9.28
C GLU A 243 -2.02 6.96 -9.85
N ILE A 244 -0.74 6.68 -9.60
CA ILE A 244 0.38 7.46 -10.17
C ILE A 244 0.39 7.39 -11.69
N ASN A 245 0.24 6.19 -12.26
CA ASN A 245 0.22 6.00 -13.71
C ASN A 245 -0.96 6.74 -14.34
N GLN A 246 -2.15 6.64 -13.74
CA GLN A 246 -3.35 7.34 -14.22
C GLN A 246 -3.16 8.86 -14.23
N GLN A 247 -2.57 9.45 -13.19
CA GLN A 247 -2.29 10.89 -13.16
C GLN A 247 -1.28 11.31 -14.23
N CYS A 248 -0.21 10.53 -14.42
CA CYS A 248 0.77 10.77 -15.49
C CYS A 248 0.14 10.66 -16.88
N ASP A 249 -0.66 9.62 -17.13
CA ASP A 249 -1.33 9.38 -18.41
C ASP A 249 -2.32 10.51 -18.74
N SER A 250 -3.01 11.06 -17.73
CA SER A 250 -3.87 12.23 -17.91
C SER A 250 -3.09 13.45 -18.40
N LEU A 251 -1.93 13.75 -17.80
CA LEU A 251 -1.08 14.86 -18.25
C LEU A 251 -0.51 14.62 -19.65
N ILE A 252 -0.11 13.38 -19.96
CA ILE A 252 0.34 13.01 -21.30
C ILE A 252 -0.78 13.27 -22.32
N ALA A 253 -2.01 12.83 -22.04
CA ALA A 253 -3.15 13.04 -22.92
C ALA A 253 -3.41 14.54 -23.18
N GLU A 254 -3.30 15.40 -22.16
CA GLU A 254 -3.41 16.85 -22.35
C GLU A 254 -2.32 17.42 -23.26
N ILE A 255 -1.07 17.00 -23.07
CA ILE A 255 0.06 17.40 -23.91
C ILE A 255 -0.16 16.92 -25.35
N GLU A 256 -0.65 15.71 -25.55
CA GLU A 256 -0.96 15.16 -26.88
C GLU A 256 -2.11 15.90 -27.56
N ASN A 257 -3.15 16.27 -26.81
CA ASN A 257 -4.24 17.10 -27.30
C ASN A 257 -3.74 18.48 -27.75
N LYS A 258 -2.88 19.12 -26.97
CA LYS A 258 -2.24 20.40 -27.35
C LYS A 258 -1.33 20.25 -28.57
N ARG A 259 -0.56 19.16 -28.66
CA ARG A 259 0.24 18.83 -29.85
C ARG A 259 -0.64 18.71 -31.09
N SER A 260 -1.75 17.98 -31.00
CA SER A 260 -2.70 17.80 -32.11
C SER A 260 -3.33 19.12 -32.55
N PHE A 261 -3.68 19.99 -31.59
CA PHE A 261 -4.17 21.34 -31.86
C PHE A 261 -3.15 22.17 -32.66
N PHE A 262 -1.89 22.25 -32.20
CA PHE A 262 -0.87 23.04 -32.90
C PHE A 262 -0.57 22.51 -34.31
N LEU A 263 -0.53 21.19 -34.48
CA LEU A 263 -0.34 20.58 -35.79
C LEU A 263 -1.53 20.85 -36.73
N SER A 264 -2.75 20.81 -36.20
CA SER A 264 -3.95 21.11 -36.99
C SER A 264 -4.02 22.58 -37.41
N ASP A 265 -3.66 23.52 -36.52
CA ASP A 265 -3.55 24.95 -36.85
C ASP A 265 -2.52 25.18 -37.96
N LEU A 266 -1.35 24.54 -37.86
CA LEU A 266 -0.30 24.62 -38.88
C LEU A 266 -0.74 24.02 -40.22
N GLN A 267 -1.39 22.85 -40.21
CA GLN A 267 -1.92 22.22 -41.42
C GLN A 267 -3.00 23.08 -42.08
N TYR A 268 -3.83 23.75 -41.29
CA TYR A 268 -4.83 24.67 -41.82
C TYR A 268 -4.16 25.86 -42.53
N GLU A 269 -3.14 26.46 -41.91
CA GLU A 269 -2.36 27.54 -42.52
C GLU A 269 -1.63 27.08 -43.79
N GLU A 270 -1.03 25.90 -43.77
CA GLU A 270 -0.38 25.28 -44.93
C GLU A 270 -1.36 25.10 -46.10
N ARG A 271 -2.55 24.55 -45.85
CA ARG A 271 -3.58 24.38 -46.90
C ARG A 271 -4.07 25.71 -47.44
N SER A 272 -4.41 26.66 -46.58
CA SER A 272 -4.93 27.97 -47.00
C SER A 272 -3.93 28.74 -47.88
N LYS A 273 -2.66 28.75 -47.47
CA LYS A 273 -1.59 29.37 -48.28
C LYS A 273 -1.30 28.57 -49.54
N GLY A 274 -1.32 27.24 -49.47
CA GLY A 274 -1.14 26.35 -50.62
C GLY A 274 -2.23 26.53 -51.69
N GLU A 275 -3.49 26.71 -51.29
CA GLU A 275 -4.60 27.01 -52.20
C GLU A 275 -4.41 28.37 -52.88
N THR A 276 -4.01 29.40 -52.12
CA THR A 276 -3.72 30.73 -52.66
C THR A 276 -2.57 30.67 -53.69
N LEU A 277 -1.51 29.92 -53.38
CA LEU A 277 -0.39 29.69 -54.29
C LEU A 277 -0.84 28.98 -55.58
N ASN A 278 -1.63 27.92 -55.45
CA ASN A 278 -2.14 27.18 -56.60
C ASN A 278 -3.01 28.07 -57.50
N GLN A 279 -3.86 28.93 -56.91
CA GLN A 279 -4.64 29.91 -57.68
C GLN A 279 -3.76 30.87 -58.47
N ILE A 280 -2.69 31.38 -57.85
CA ILE A 280 -1.71 32.26 -58.51
C ILE A 280 -0.98 31.50 -59.65
N ILE A 281 -0.56 30.26 -59.42
CA ILE A 281 0.10 29.42 -60.44
C ILE A 281 -0.84 29.18 -61.62
N VAL A 282 -2.11 28.85 -61.38
CA VAL A 282 -3.11 28.64 -62.44
C VAL A 282 -3.36 29.93 -63.23
N ALA A 283 -3.43 31.08 -62.57
CA ALA A 283 -3.58 32.37 -63.23
C ALA A 283 -2.38 32.69 -64.13
N PHE A 284 -1.15 32.52 -63.63
CA PHE A 284 0.07 32.72 -64.43
C PHE A 284 0.21 31.71 -65.57
N SER A 285 -0.17 30.45 -65.37
CA SER A 285 -0.21 29.44 -66.45
C SER A 285 -1.16 29.88 -67.57
N SER A 286 -2.37 30.30 -67.22
CA SER A 286 -3.38 30.74 -68.19
C SER A 286 -2.88 31.97 -68.97
N GLN A 287 -2.22 32.91 -68.28
CA GLN A 287 -1.64 34.09 -68.92
C GLN A 287 -0.49 33.71 -69.86
N LYS A 288 0.39 32.78 -69.47
CA LYS A 288 1.47 32.25 -70.31
C LYS A 288 0.90 31.59 -71.58
N ASP A 289 -0.11 30.73 -71.45
CA ASP A 289 -0.71 30.01 -72.58
C ASP A 289 -1.39 30.99 -73.55
N TYR A 290 -2.06 32.01 -73.01
CA TYR A 290 -2.64 33.08 -73.82
C TYR A 290 -1.55 33.84 -74.61
N VAL A 291 -0.47 34.26 -73.96
CA VAL A 291 0.68 34.92 -74.63
C VAL A 291 1.26 34.03 -75.72
N HIS A 292 1.46 32.75 -75.43
CA HIS A 292 1.97 31.78 -76.41
C HIS A 292 1.04 31.68 -77.64
N SER A 293 -0.27 31.67 -77.44
CA SER A 293 -1.25 31.65 -78.55
C SER A 293 -1.19 32.92 -79.41
N VAL A 294 -0.99 34.09 -78.80
CA VAL A 294 -0.87 35.37 -79.51
C VAL A 294 0.45 35.45 -80.28
N ILE A 295 1.54 34.91 -79.72
CA ILE A 295 2.83 34.78 -80.43
C ILE A 295 2.64 33.91 -81.68
N HIS A 296 2.07 32.71 -81.53
CA HIS A 296 1.84 31.80 -82.65
C HIS A 296 0.92 32.42 -83.71
N TYR A 297 -0.18 33.04 -83.31
CA TYR A 297 -1.10 33.73 -84.23
C TYR A 297 -0.39 34.85 -85.01
N THR A 298 0.40 35.68 -84.32
CA THR A 298 1.16 36.76 -84.97
C THR A 298 2.19 36.20 -85.95
N GLN A 299 2.87 35.10 -85.60
CA GLN A 299 3.81 34.40 -86.51
C GLN A 299 3.13 33.86 -87.77
N GLU A 300 1.92 33.34 -87.67
CA GLU A 300 1.15 32.89 -88.83
C GLU A 300 0.69 34.06 -89.71
N VAL A 301 0.21 35.14 -89.10
CA VAL A 301 -0.18 36.36 -89.84
C VAL A 301 1.00 36.95 -90.63
N LEU A 302 2.23 36.87 -90.09
CA LEU A 302 3.45 37.31 -90.78
C LEU A 302 3.78 36.51 -92.05
N LYS A 303 3.21 35.30 -92.22
CA LYS A 303 3.38 34.45 -93.41
C LYS A 303 2.35 34.74 -94.51
N GLU A 304 1.37 35.62 -94.27
CA GLU A 304 0.31 35.92 -95.24
C GLU A 304 0.85 36.65 -96.47
N MET A 305 0.45 36.20 -97.67
CA MET A 305 1.01 36.69 -98.94
C MET A 305 0.14 37.77 -99.59
N ASP A 306 -1.19 37.76 -99.33
CA ASP A 306 -2.07 38.84 -99.79
C ASP A 306 -1.92 40.08 -98.91
N LYS A 307 -1.40 41.16 -99.50
CA LYS A 307 -1.18 42.44 -98.82
C LYS A 307 -2.45 43.03 -98.21
N ARG A 308 -3.64 42.79 -98.80
CA ARG A 308 -4.90 43.33 -98.27
C ARG A 308 -5.35 42.56 -97.03
N ALA A 309 -5.32 41.23 -97.10
CA ALA A 309 -5.58 40.35 -95.97
C ALA A 309 -4.57 40.55 -94.84
N PHE A 310 -3.28 40.67 -95.17
CA PHE A 310 -2.20 40.94 -94.23
C PHE A 310 -2.46 42.22 -93.42
N VAL A 311 -2.79 43.36 -94.04
CA VAL A 311 -3.02 44.61 -93.31
C VAL A 311 -4.20 44.49 -92.33
N GLN A 312 -5.26 43.79 -92.72
CA GLN A 312 -6.42 43.55 -91.85
C GLN A 312 -6.07 42.64 -90.66
N LEU A 313 -5.37 41.54 -90.92
CA LEU A 313 -4.95 40.58 -89.89
C LEU A 313 -3.84 41.15 -88.98
N ALA A 314 -2.92 41.94 -89.54
CA ALA A 314 -1.83 42.58 -88.81
C ALA A 314 -2.35 43.65 -87.84
N LYS A 315 -3.37 44.42 -88.23
CA LYS A 315 -4.05 45.35 -87.30
C LYS A 315 -4.67 44.60 -86.12
N LEU A 316 -5.38 43.50 -86.40
CA LEU A 316 -6.01 42.68 -85.36
C LEU A 316 -4.99 41.98 -84.45
N ALA A 317 -3.89 41.47 -85.02
CA ALA A 317 -2.78 40.88 -84.28
C ALA A 317 -2.08 41.92 -83.39
N ASN A 318 -1.84 43.12 -83.93
CA ASN A 318 -1.29 44.24 -83.18
C ASN A 318 -2.19 44.65 -82.02
N ASP A 319 -3.50 44.79 -82.25
CA ASP A 319 -4.45 45.14 -81.18
C ASP A 319 -4.48 44.08 -80.06
N LYS A 320 -4.32 42.80 -80.40
CA LYS A 320 -4.19 41.71 -79.40
C LYS A 320 -2.86 41.76 -78.66
N ALA A 321 -1.76 42.08 -79.34
CA ALA A 321 -0.42 42.17 -78.77
C ALA A 321 -0.23 43.39 -77.85
N THR A 322 -0.79 44.56 -78.21
CA THR A 322 -0.63 45.80 -77.44
C THR A 322 -1.56 45.89 -76.24
N LYS A 323 -2.67 45.13 -76.23
CA LYS A 323 -3.58 45.04 -75.07
C LYS A 323 -3.10 44.06 -73.99
N LEU A 324 -2.00 43.34 -74.23
CA LEU A 324 -1.41 42.44 -73.24
C LEU A 324 -0.71 43.23 -72.12
N PRO A 325 -1.07 43.01 -70.84
CA PRO A 325 -0.49 43.72 -69.70
C PRO A 325 1.04 43.59 -69.57
N LEU A 326 1.64 42.54 -70.15
CA LEU A 326 3.07 42.23 -70.07
C LEU A 326 3.98 43.20 -70.84
N THR A 327 3.43 43.98 -71.77
CA THR A 327 4.23 44.91 -72.60
C THR A 327 4.60 46.21 -71.87
N GLN A 328 4.00 46.47 -70.70
CA GLN A 328 4.26 47.65 -69.87
C GLN A 328 4.97 47.27 -68.56
N GLY A 329 6.15 46.65 -68.61
CA GLY A 329 7.20 46.72 -67.57
C GLY A 329 6.88 46.37 -66.11
N ASN A 330 5.64 46.02 -65.74
CA ASN A 330 5.26 45.73 -64.38
C ASN A 330 5.69 44.30 -64.09
N ALA A 331 6.79 44.21 -63.36
CA ALA A 331 7.37 42.99 -62.82
C ALA A 331 6.26 42.10 -62.25
N VAL A 332 6.36 40.81 -62.56
CA VAL A 332 5.69 39.73 -61.82
C VAL A 332 5.87 40.07 -60.33
N THR A 333 4.80 40.50 -59.68
CA THR A 333 4.86 41.00 -58.31
C THR A 333 5.36 39.88 -57.43
N ASP A 334 6.47 40.12 -56.72
CA ASP A 334 7.10 39.15 -55.83
C ASP A 334 6.15 38.83 -54.67
N THR A 335 5.43 37.71 -54.79
CA THR A 335 4.43 37.24 -53.82
C THR A 335 5.06 36.61 -52.58
N SER A 336 6.40 36.50 -52.52
CA SER A 336 7.14 35.86 -51.42
C SER A 336 6.81 36.42 -50.03
N ALA A 337 6.58 37.74 -49.91
CA ALA A 337 6.27 38.38 -48.63
C ALA A 337 4.88 38.01 -48.08
N SER A 338 3.91 37.67 -48.93
CA SER A 338 2.55 37.29 -48.51
C SER A 338 2.45 35.82 -48.08
N LEU A 339 3.53 35.06 -48.22
CA LEU A 339 3.59 33.61 -48.00
C LEU A 339 4.34 33.22 -46.73
N ALA A 340 5.03 34.16 -46.09
CA ALA A 340 5.73 33.91 -44.84
C ALA A 340 4.76 33.36 -43.78
N LEU A 341 5.09 32.20 -43.19
CA LEU A 341 4.42 31.68 -41.99
C LEU A 341 4.36 32.79 -40.93
N TYR A 342 3.22 32.93 -40.26
CA TYR A 342 3.19 33.79 -39.09
C TYR A 342 4.23 33.28 -38.08
N ASN A 343 4.96 34.18 -37.41
CA ASN A 343 5.94 33.83 -36.37
C ASN A 343 5.24 33.32 -35.09
N LYS A 344 4.53 32.20 -35.19
CA LYS A 344 3.94 31.47 -34.07
C LYS A 344 4.95 30.42 -33.60
N VAL A 345 5.64 30.70 -32.50
CA VAL A 345 6.59 29.77 -31.88
C VAL A 345 5.92 29.13 -30.68
N VAL A 346 5.93 27.80 -30.63
CA VAL A 346 5.49 27.04 -29.45
C VAL A 346 6.59 27.10 -28.40
N ASP A 347 6.33 27.75 -27.27
CA ASP A 347 7.25 27.84 -26.13
C ASP A 347 6.67 27.07 -24.93
N MET A 348 7.35 25.99 -24.54
CA MET A 348 6.94 25.10 -23.44
C MET A 348 7.84 25.24 -22.21
N ARG A 349 8.60 26.34 -22.09
CA ARG A 349 9.58 26.51 -21.00
C ARG A 349 8.91 26.64 -19.63
N LYS A 350 7.76 27.31 -19.54
CA LYS A 350 7.03 27.49 -18.27
C LYS A 350 6.44 26.17 -17.79
N GLU A 351 5.76 25.47 -18.69
CA GLU A 351 5.11 24.17 -18.46
C GLU A 351 6.16 23.11 -18.07
N ARG A 352 7.32 23.12 -18.72
CA ARG A 352 8.44 22.26 -18.36
C ARG A 352 9.00 22.57 -16.97
N ALA A 353 9.03 23.83 -16.56
CA ALA A 353 9.45 24.19 -15.21
C ALA A 353 8.45 23.64 -14.18
N VAL A 354 7.15 23.86 -14.41
CA VAL A 354 6.08 23.30 -13.55
C VAL A 354 6.19 21.78 -13.44
N LEU A 355 6.38 21.06 -14.56
CA LEU A 355 6.55 19.59 -14.55
C LEU A 355 7.80 19.12 -13.80
N ARG A 356 8.88 19.91 -13.76
CA ARG A 356 10.09 19.58 -12.98
C ARG A 356 9.87 19.75 -11.49
N ASP A 357 9.01 20.68 -11.10
CA ASP A 357 8.72 21.01 -9.70
C ASP A 357 7.54 20.21 -9.14
N VAL A 358 7.04 19.21 -9.88
CA VAL A 358 6.02 18.27 -9.39
C VAL A 358 6.57 17.47 -8.23
N ASN A 359 5.88 17.55 -7.10
CA ASN A 359 6.23 16.87 -5.85
C ASN A 359 5.03 16.08 -5.35
N TYR A 360 5.28 15.14 -4.41
CA TYR A 360 4.19 14.50 -3.68
C TYR A 360 3.32 15.55 -2.99
N LEU A 361 2.01 15.38 -3.10
CA LEU A 361 1.05 16.17 -2.34
C LEU A 361 1.37 16.03 -0.85
N ARG A 362 1.42 17.16 -0.15
CA ARG A 362 1.60 17.23 1.29
C ARG A 362 0.31 17.71 1.92
N ALA A 363 0.10 17.36 3.19
CA ALA A 363 -0.99 17.96 3.96
C ALA A 363 -0.88 19.49 3.90
N PRO A 364 -2.01 20.22 3.89
CA PRO A 364 -1.98 21.67 3.82
C PRO A 364 -1.25 22.29 5.01
N ASP A 365 -0.74 23.51 4.83
CA ASP A 365 -0.17 24.27 5.94
C ASP A 365 -1.27 24.68 6.93
N LYS A 366 -0.86 24.94 8.17
CA LYS A 366 -1.76 25.42 9.23
C LYS A 366 -2.52 26.67 8.75
N PRO A 367 -3.87 26.64 8.71
CA PRO A 367 -4.65 27.79 8.29
C PRO A 367 -4.59 28.90 9.35
N VAL A 368 -4.64 30.14 8.90
CA VAL A 368 -4.64 31.34 9.74
C VAL A 368 -5.98 32.03 9.61
N ILE A 369 -6.62 32.36 10.72
CA ILE A 369 -7.88 33.12 10.72
C ILE A 369 -7.55 34.61 10.79
N GLU A 370 -7.93 35.37 9.76
CA GLU A 370 -7.81 36.83 9.76
C GLU A 370 -8.94 37.45 10.56
N VAL A 371 -8.76 37.52 11.88
CA VAL A 371 -9.78 38.01 12.84
C VAL A 371 -10.31 39.40 12.46
N GLU A 372 -9.46 40.27 11.91
CA GLU A 372 -9.83 41.64 11.48
C GLU A 372 -10.83 41.68 10.30
N LYS A 373 -10.89 40.61 9.50
CA LYS A 373 -11.82 40.49 8.37
C LYS A 373 -12.98 39.56 8.65
N CYS A 374 -12.92 38.79 9.73
CA CYS A 374 -14.03 37.97 10.18
C CYS A 374 -15.23 38.86 10.53
N SER A 375 -16.43 38.33 10.31
CA SER A 375 -17.66 39.05 10.63
C SER A 375 -18.62 38.18 11.42
N ARG A 376 -19.47 38.80 12.24
CA ARG A 376 -20.45 38.10 13.08
C ARG A 376 -21.86 38.65 12.89
N SER A 377 -22.84 37.74 12.90
CA SER A 377 -24.27 38.00 12.84
C SER A 377 -24.95 37.51 14.13
N VAL A 378 -26.28 37.54 14.16
CA VAL A 378 -27.11 37.02 15.26
C VAL A 378 -27.01 35.49 15.34
N HIS A 379 -27.07 34.81 14.19
CA HIS A 379 -27.10 33.34 14.11
C HIS A 379 -25.98 32.74 13.26
N SER A 380 -25.02 33.57 12.82
CA SER A 380 -23.93 33.11 11.97
C SER A 380 -22.63 33.85 12.21
N VAL A 381 -21.53 33.19 11.88
CA VAL A 381 -20.17 33.74 11.95
C VAL A 381 -19.46 33.45 10.64
N VAL A 382 -18.77 34.46 10.12
CA VAL A 382 -17.99 34.40 8.89
C VAL A 382 -16.52 34.42 9.25
N LEU A 383 -15.85 33.30 9.02
CA LEU A 383 -14.41 33.15 9.20
C LEU A 383 -13.71 33.41 7.87
N VAL A 384 -12.71 34.30 7.88
CA VAL A 384 -11.92 34.65 6.69
C VAL A 384 -10.52 34.07 6.81
N LEU A 385 -10.11 33.31 5.80
CA LEU A 385 -8.80 32.67 5.71
C LEU A 385 -8.03 33.26 4.52
N PRO A 386 -6.78 33.74 4.69
CA PRO A 386 -5.97 34.21 3.58
C PRO A 386 -5.39 33.04 2.78
N THR A 387 -5.36 33.16 1.45
CA THR A 387 -4.75 32.14 0.57
C THR A 387 -3.32 32.46 0.16
N THR A 388 -2.79 33.64 0.55
CA THR A 388 -1.51 34.18 0.08
C THR A 388 -0.27 33.53 0.72
N ASN A 389 -0.43 32.72 1.76
CA ASN A 389 0.68 32.14 2.54
C ASN A 389 0.75 30.61 2.50
N LEU A 390 -0.05 29.95 1.66
CA LEU A 390 -0.04 28.50 1.57
C LEU A 390 1.10 28.06 0.64
N SER A 391 2.06 27.30 1.18
CA SER A 391 3.08 26.60 0.39
C SER A 391 2.49 25.39 -0.36
N CYS A 392 1.32 24.93 0.08
CA CYS A 392 0.52 23.89 -0.56
C CYS A 392 -0.56 24.52 -1.47
N GLU A 393 -0.56 24.22 -2.77
CA GLU A 393 -1.50 24.81 -3.73
C GLU A 393 -2.91 24.19 -3.69
N VAL A 394 -3.04 22.98 -3.13
CA VAL A 394 -4.27 22.16 -3.21
C VAL A 394 -4.88 21.89 -1.82
N VAL A 395 -6.06 22.46 -1.59
CA VAL A 395 -6.90 22.23 -0.40
C VAL A 395 -8.27 21.70 -0.85
N ASP A 396 -8.64 20.51 -0.41
CA ASP A 396 -9.93 19.87 -0.76
C ASP A 396 -11.07 20.36 0.13
N GLY A 397 -10.75 20.95 1.28
CA GLY A 397 -11.72 21.55 2.18
C GLY A 397 -11.15 21.99 3.52
N TYR A 398 -12.04 22.48 4.37
CA TYR A 398 -11.77 22.97 5.72
C TYR A 398 -12.72 22.32 6.70
N LYS A 399 -12.23 21.94 7.87
CA LYS A 399 -13.02 21.55 9.03
C LYS A 399 -12.99 22.68 10.05
N VAL A 400 -14.15 23.21 10.39
CA VAL A 400 -14.29 24.23 11.44
C VAL A 400 -14.73 23.52 12.70
N HIS A 401 -13.86 23.54 13.70
CA HIS A 401 -14.16 23.05 15.04
C HIS A 401 -14.70 24.21 15.86
N TYR A 402 -15.81 24.00 16.56
CA TYR A 402 -16.39 25.02 17.42
C TYR A 402 -16.94 24.46 18.73
N SER A 403 -16.92 25.30 19.77
CA SER A 403 -17.43 24.98 21.10
C SER A 403 -17.89 26.23 21.83
N ARG A 404 -18.84 26.09 22.75
CA ARG A 404 -19.24 27.14 23.70
C ARG A 404 -18.29 27.21 24.90
N ASP A 405 -17.61 26.10 25.19
CA ASP A 405 -16.70 25.94 26.32
C ASP A 405 -15.25 25.78 25.86
N LYS A 406 -14.40 26.75 26.19
CA LYS A 406 -12.96 26.73 25.87
C LYS A 406 -12.20 25.58 26.54
N ILE A 407 -12.67 25.12 27.70
CA ILE A 407 -11.97 24.15 28.55
C ILE A 407 -12.13 22.72 28.01
N ARG A 408 -13.14 22.49 27.18
CA ARG A 408 -13.41 21.17 26.59
C ARG A 408 -12.26 20.77 25.65
N PRO A 409 -11.79 19.51 25.68
CA PRO A 409 -10.72 19.08 24.78
C PRO A 409 -11.21 19.04 23.32
N LEU A 410 -10.30 19.30 22.38
CA LEU A 410 -10.64 19.58 20.97
C LEU A 410 -11.33 18.41 20.25
N ASP A 411 -11.02 17.18 20.67
CA ASP A 411 -11.63 15.94 20.20
C ASP A 411 -13.14 15.85 20.48
N GLN A 412 -13.65 16.69 21.38
CA GLN A 412 -15.05 16.75 21.75
C GLN A 412 -15.76 18.01 21.24
N TRP A 413 -15.09 18.84 20.44
CA TRP A 413 -15.69 20.01 19.81
C TRP A 413 -16.59 19.59 18.65
N GLU A 414 -17.59 20.40 18.34
CA GLU A 414 -18.45 20.17 17.18
C GLU A 414 -17.69 20.51 15.90
N VAL A 415 -17.89 19.74 14.83
CA VAL A 415 -17.12 19.89 13.58
C VAL A 415 -18.06 20.11 12.40
N VAL A 416 -17.83 21.21 11.67
CA VAL A 416 -18.49 21.46 10.39
C VAL A 416 -17.48 21.34 9.26
N ILE A 417 -17.80 20.48 8.28
CA ILE A 417 -16.95 20.25 7.11
C ILE A 417 -17.41 21.15 5.97
N PHE A 418 -16.44 21.83 5.36
CA PHE A 418 -16.58 22.73 4.22
C PHE A 418 -15.72 22.21 3.07
N THR A 419 -16.34 21.71 2.01
CA THR A 419 -15.62 21.15 0.86
C THR A 419 -15.40 22.20 -0.23
N THR A 420 -14.22 22.24 -0.86
CA THR A 420 -13.95 23.13 -2.00
C THR A 420 -14.69 22.65 -3.26
N PRO A 421 -15.13 23.56 -4.15
CA PRO A 421 -15.87 23.20 -5.35
C PRO A 421 -15.10 22.24 -6.29
N HIS A 422 -15.83 21.38 -7.00
CA HIS A 422 -15.26 20.37 -7.89
C HIS A 422 -14.46 20.95 -9.07
N GLU A 423 -14.87 22.11 -9.60
CA GLU A 423 -14.13 22.85 -10.63
C GLU A 423 -12.72 23.26 -10.15
N GLU A 424 -12.57 23.61 -8.88
CA GLU A 424 -11.31 24.09 -8.32
C GLU A 424 -10.38 22.94 -7.95
N ARG A 425 -10.95 21.81 -7.48
CA ARG A 425 -10.24 20.54 -7.28
C ARG A 425 -9.62 20.00 -8.58
N LYS A 426 -10.26 20.21 -9.74
CA LYS A 426 -9.69 19.84 -11.05
C LYS A 426 -8.46 20.66 -11.45
N HIS A 427 -8.37 21.92 -11.01
CA HIS A 427 -7.29 22.83 -11.39
C HIS A 427 -6.20 22.99 -10.33
N GLY A 428 -6.29 22.25 -9.21
CA GLY A 428 -5.29 22.26 -8.14
C GLY A 428 -5.09 23.62 -7.48
N ARG A 429 -6.13 24.47 -7.42
CA ARG A 429 -6.07 25.79 -6.78
C ARG A 429 -7.12 25.90 -5.68
N ALA A 430 -6.72 26.45 -4.54
CA ALA A 430 -7.64 26.77 -3.44
C ALA A 430 -8.68 27.87 -3.79
N SER A 431 -8.49 28.64 -4.87
CA SER A 431 -9.52 29.48 -5.53
C SER A 431 -8.92 30.17 -6.78
N PRO A 432 -9.59 30.23 -7.95
CA PRO A 432 -9.08 30.95 -9.11
C PRO A 432 -9.35 32.47 -9.14
N SER A 433 -9.85 33.14 -8.08
CA SER A 433 -10.10 34.60 -8.20
C SER A 433 -10.08 35.46 -6.92
N SER A 434 -10.11 34.89 -5.71
CA SER A 434 -10.03 35.68 -4.48
C SER A 434 -8.84 35.27 -3.60
N ASN A 435 -8.08 36.25 -3.11
CA ASN A 435 -6.96 36.06 -2.18
C ASN A 435 -7.40 35.58 -0.77
N THR A 436 -8.68 35.26 -0.60
CA THR A 436 -9.31 34.92 0.67
C THR A 436 -10.41 33.87 0.46
N VAL A 437 -10.55 32.96 1.43
CA VAL A 437 -11.64 31.99 1.56
C VAL A 437 -12.56 32.43 2.69
N CYS A 438 -13.87 32.45 2.44
CA CYS A 438 -14.89 32.81 3.43
C CYS A 438 -15.70 31.58 3.84
N LEU A 439 -15.65 31.21 5.12
CA LEU A 439 -16.42 30.11 5.71
C LEU A 439 -17.56 30.70 6.54
N ILE A 440 -18.80 30.46 6.12
CA ILE A 440 -19.98 30.91 6.86
C ILE A 440 -20.51 29.73 7.68
N HIS A 441 -20.48 29.88 8.99
CA HIS A 441 -21.09 28.94 9.92
C HIS A 441 -22.40 29.50 10.44
N ASP A 442 -23.51 28.85 10.07
CA ASP A 442 -24.88 29.23 10.43
C ASP A 442 -25.46 28.34 11.55
N ASN A 443 -26.62 28.74 12.11
CA ASN A 443 -27.35 28.07 13.20
C ASN A 443 -26.68 28.18 14.58
N LEU A 444 -26.05 29.31 14.86
CA LEU A 444 -25.52 29.64 16.19
C LEU A 444 -26.58 30.32 17.06
N ASP A 445 -26.48 30.18 18.39
CA ASP A 445 -27.36 30.87 19.32
C ASP A 445 -26.98 32.35 19.44
N SER A 446 -27.97 33.22 19.62
CA SER A 446 -27.77 34.67 19.72
C SER A 446 -27.19 35.09 21.08
N GLY A 447 -26.27 36.06 21.07
CA GLY A 447 -25.61 36.58 22.29
C GLY A 447 -24.67 35.60 23.01
N VAL A 448 -24.23 34.51 22.37
CA VAL A 448 -23.40 33.46 22.98
C VAL A 448 -21.95 33.57 22.48
N ILE A 449 -21.00 33.29 23.37
CA ILE A 449 -19.58 33.21 23.03
C ILE A 449 -19.28 31.82 22.46
N TYR A 450 -18.69 31.80 21.28
CA TYR A 450 -18.19 30.60 20.64
C TYR A 450 -16.68 30.71 20.41
N TYR A 451 -16.01 29.57 20.52
CA TYR A 451 -14.60 29.38 20.20
C TYR A 451 -14.51 28.61 18.89
N PHE A 452 -13.62 29.02 18.00
CA PHE A 452 -13.42 28.44 16.68
C PHE A 452 -11.94 28.14 16.43
N CYS A 453 -11.66 27.01 15.80
CA CYS A 453 -10.41 26.80 15.08
C CYS A 453 -10.69 26.05 13.78
N VAL A 454 -9.80 26.21 12.81
CA VAL A 454 -9.95 25.63 11.48
C VAL A 454 -8.82 24.68 11.20
N GLU A 455 -9.13 23.56 10.57
CA GLU A 455 -8.17 22.60 10.01
C GLU A 455 -8.42 22.54 8.49
N ALA A 456 -7.37 22.54 7.69
CA ALA A 456 -7.46 22.33 6.25
C ALA A 456 -7.14 20.87 5.94
N TYR A 457 -7.79 20.29 4.93
CA TYR A 457 -7.51 18.91 4.53
C TYR A 457 -7.38 18.78 3.01
N ASN A 458 -6.61 17.78 2.61
CA ASN A 458 -6.54 17.29 1.24
C ASN A 458 -6.33 15.77 1.21
N ALA A 459 -6.19 15.19 0.02
CA ALA A 459 -5.94 13.76 -0.14
C ALA A 459 -4.66 13.23 0.56
N ALA A 460 -3.67 14.09 0.85
CA ALA A 460 -2.46 13.69 1.56
C ALA A 460 -2.62 13.69 3.09
N GLY A 461 -3.63 14.38 3.62
CA GLY A 461 -3.92 14.42 5.05
C GLY A 461 -4.49 15.75 5.51
N GLU A 462 -4.42 15.94 6.83
CA GLU A 462 -5.02 17.07 7.55
C GLU A 462 -3.90 17.97 8.09
N SER A 463 -4.13 19.28 8.08
CA SER A 463 -3.18 20.27 8.60
C SER A 463 -3.19 20.29 10.13
N GLU A 464 -2.23 20.97 10.75
CA GLU A 464 -2.43 21.41 12.13
C GLU A 464 -3.63 22.38 12.22
N THR A 465 -4.29 22.41 13.37
CA THR A 465 -5.41 23.33 13.63
C THR A 465 -4.91 24.77 13.78
N SER A 466 -5.68 25.73 13.28
CA SER A 466 -5.45 27.16 13.49
C SER A 466 -5.41 27.52 14.97
N ASP A 467 -4.93 28.74 15.27
CA ASP A 467 -5.11 29.29 16.61
C ASP A 467 -6.61 29.43 16.92
N VAL A 468 -6.95 29.21 18.19
CA VAL A 468 -8.34 29.31 18.67
C VAL A 468 -8.72 30.79 18.74
N VAL A 469 -9.71 31.18 17.95
CA VAL A 469 -10.34 32.50 18.00
C VAL A 469 -11.66 32.39 18.74
N ASN A 470 -12.13 33.48 19.32
CA ASN A 470 -13.47 33.53 19.88
C ASN A 470 -14.25 34.68 19.29
N CYS A 471 -15.57 34.52 19.23
CA CYS A 471 -16.47 35.63 18.92
C CYS A 471 -17.77 35.45 19.69
N THR A 472 -18.41 36.57 20.00
CA THR A 472 -19.75 36.57 20.60
C THR A 472 -20.74 36.87 19.50
N THR A 473 -21.74 36.04 19.26
CA THR A 473 -22.82 36.35 18.30
C THR A 473 -23.59 37.60 18.73
N LEU A 474 -24.23 38.29 17.79
CA LEU A 474 -25.04 39.48 18.11
C LEU A 474 -26.31 39.09 18.86
N SER A 475 -26.82 39.98 19.71
CA SER A 475 -28.17 39.83 20.26
C SER A 475 -29.21 40.26 19.22
N GLU A 476 -30.42 39.72 19.28
CA GLU A 476 -31.51 40.05 18.35
C GLU A 476 -31.83 41.55 18.30
N SER A 477 -31.56 42.27 19.39
CA SER A 477 -31.73 43.72 19.51
C SER A 477 -30.66 44.58 18.82
N GLN A 478 -29.54 44.00 18.35
CA GLN A 478 -28.38 44.72 17.81
C GLN A 478 -28.25 44.66 16.27
N SER A 479 -29.10 43.91 15.56
CA SER A 479 -28.97 43.70 14.10
C SER A 479 -29.72 44.76 13.28
N LEU A 480 -29.12 45.94 13.10
CA LEU A 480 -29.72 47.03 12.31
C LEU A 480 -29.03 47.33 10.98
N LEU A 481 -28.04 46.52 10.56
CA LEU A 481 -27.29 46.79 9.33
C LEU A 481 -28.20 46.78 8.09
N PRO A 482 -28.24 47.84 7.28
CA PRO A 482 -28.93 47.82 5.99
C PRO A 482 -28.21 46.87 5.02
N VAL A 483 -28.96 45.93 4.41
CA VAL A 483 -28.45 45.02 3.38
C VAL A 483 -29.37 45.06 2.16
N PRO A 484 -28.85 45.23 0.93
CA PRO A 484 -29.64 45.14 -0.30
C PRO A 484 -30.22 43.73 -0.48
N GLU A 485 -31.48 43.64 -0.87
CA GLU A 485 -32.11 42.37 -1.24
C GLU A 485 -31.90 42.07 -2.73
N ILE A 486 -31.69 40.78 -3.04
CA ILE A 486 -31.56 40.31 -4.42
C ILE A 486 -32.96 40.24 -5.03
N MET A 487 -33.15 40.92 -6.15
CA MET A 487 -34.39 40.94 -6.92
C MET A 487 -34.43 39.78 -7.93
N GLU A 488 -34.86 38.60 -7.47
CA GLU A 488 -34.87 37.36 -8.26
C GLU A 488 -35.52 37.50 -9.64
N ASN A 489 -36.64 38.22 -9.73
CA ASN A 489 -37.39 38.43 -10.98
C ASN A 489 -36.62 39.23 -12.06
N MET A 490 -35.52 39.88 -11.70
CA MET A 490 -34.67 40.66 -12.60
C MET A 490 -33.33 40.00 -12.91
N CYS A 491 -33.04 38.85 -12.28
CA CYS A 491 -31.83 38.08 -12.54
C CYS A 491 -31.94 37.36 -13.90
N HIS A 492 -30.82 37.27 -14.62
CA HIS A 492 -30.74 36.58 -15.91
C HIS A 492 -29.68 35.50 -15.84
N THR A 493 -29.98 34.32 -16.37
CA THR A 493 -29.05 33.18 -16.42
C THR A 493 -28.56 32.96 -17.85
N TYR A 494 -27.31 32.48 -17.96
CA TYR A 494 -26.64 32.14 -19.23
C TYR A 494 -25.94 30.78 -19.05
N SER A 495 -25.39 30.21 -20.12
CA SER A 495 -24.71 28.91 -20.04
C SER A 495 -23.50 28.89 -19.11
N TYR A 496 -22.74 30.00 -19.01
CA TYR A 496 -21.51 30.08 -18.18
C TYR A 496 -21.49 31.31 -17.25
N ALA A 497 -22.64 31.97 -17.07
CA ALA A 497 -22.72 33.18 -16.27
C ALA A 497 -24.12 33.41 -15.70
N ILE A 498 -24.21 34.11 -14.58
CA ILE A 498 -25.48 34.58 -14.01
C ILE A 498 -25.36 36.07 -13.71
N GLN A 499 -26.35 36.85 -14.11
CA GLN A 499 -26.49 38.26 -13.80
C GLN A 499 -27.47 38.42 -12.64
N ILE A 500 -26.97 38.93 -11.52
CA ILE A 500 -27.70 39.22 -10.29
C ILE A 500 -28.07 40.70 -10.26
N HIS A 501 -29.31 41.00 -9.86
CA HIS A 501 -29.79 42.37 -9.72
C HIS A 501 -30.17 42.67 -8.27
N SER A 502 -29.71 43.80 -7.75
CA SER A 502 -29.99 44.28 -6.39
C SER A 502 -29.93 45.81 -6.33
N PRO A 503 -30.59 46.48 -5.39
CA PRO A 503 -30.42 47.92 -5.17
C PRO A 503 -28.95 48.28 -4.94
N SER A 504 -28.53 49.48 -5.34
CA SER A 504 -27.13 49.89 -5.19
C SER A 504 -26.75 49.95 -3.71
N PRO A 505 -25.64 49.33 -3.28
CA PRO A 505 -25.14 49.43 -1.91
C PRO A 505 -25.04 50.88 -1.38
N GLN A 506 -24.78 51.84 -2.27
CA GLN A 506 -24.67 53.27 -1.94
C GLN A 506 -26.02 53.96 -1.71
N GLU A 507 -27.12 53.39 -2.22
CA GLU A 507 -28.49 53.91 -2.04
C GLU A 507 -29.14 53.36 -0.76
N VAL A 508 -28.76 52.14 -0.35
CA VAL A 508 -29.31 51.45 0.83
C VAL A 508 -28.59 51.87 2.13
N ALA A 509 -27.33 52.29 2.04
CA ALA A 509 -26.51 52.76 3.17
C ALA A 509 -25.71 54.00 2.76
N THR A 510 -26.30 55.19 2.92
CA THR A 510 -25.68 56.46 2.46
C THR A 510 -24.59 57.00 3.40
N ASP A 511 -24.58 56.61 4.69
CA ASP A 511 -23.78 57.28 5.72
C ASP A 511 -22.86 56.37 6.55
N ASP A 512 -22.88 55.05 6.33
CA ASP A 512 -22.03 54.13 7.08
C ASP A 512 -20.97 53.51 6.18
N HIS A 513 -19.76 53.36 6.68
CA HIS A 513 -18.62 52.72 6.01
C HIS A 513 -18.85 51.18 5.89
N ILE A 514 -19.95 50.78 5.25
CA ILE A 514 -20.43 49.41 5.13
C ILE A 514 -19.97 48.83 3.79
N SER A 515 -19.19 47.77 3.86
CA SER A 515 -18.73 47.02 2.70
C SER A 515 -19.77 45.95 2.34
N HIS A 516 -20.05 45.80 1.05
CA HIS A 516 -21.02 44.84 0.55
C HIS A 516 -20.35 43.80 -0.34
N TYR A 517 -20.69 42.54 -0.13
CA TYR A 517 -20.12 41.40 -0.83
C TYR A 517 -21.24 40.51 -1.37
N LEU A 518 -21.23 40.22 -2.67
CA LEU A 518 -22.06 39.17 -3.26
C LEU A 518 -21.38 37.84 -3.01
N LEU A 519 -22.05 36.96 -2.28
CA LEU A 519 -21.62 35.62 -2.00
C LEU A 519 -22.38 34.63 -2.88
N TYR A 520 -21.68 33.68 -3.48
CA TYR A 520 -22.30 32.64 -4.29
C TYR A 520 -21.64 31.27 -4.13
N ARG A 521 -22.42 30.20 -4.34
CA ARG A 521 -21.94 28.80 -4.27
C ARG A 521 -22.83 27.87 -5.08
N GLU A 522 -22.36 26.65 -5.37
CA GLU A 522 -23.17 25.58 -5.96
C GLU A 522 -24.11 24.96 -4.91
N SER A 523 -25.41 24.87 -5.19
CA SER A 523 -26.47 24.48 -4.25
C SER A 523 -26.41 23.00 -3.84
N SER A 524 -25.94 22.12 -4.72
CA SER A 524 -25.96 20.66 -4.53
C SER A 524 -24.82 20.07 -3.69
N ALA A 525 -23.73 20.82 -3.48
CA ALA A 525 -22.49 20.19 -3.00
C ALA A 525 -21.68 21.01 -1.97
N ASN A 526 -21.84 22.34 -1.91
CA ASN A 526 -20.81 23.19 -1.29
C ASN A 526 -21.35 24.02 -0.12
N LYS A 527 -20.56 24.11 0.96
CA LYS A 527 -20.78 25.06 2.06
C LYS A 527 -19.86 26.28 1.99
N ILE A 528 -18.86 26.27 1.11
CA ILE A 528 -17.93 27.39 0.93
C ILE A 528 -18.56 28.43 0.00
N TRP A 529 -18.52 29.68 0.42
CA TRP A 529 -19.03 30.82 -0.34
C TRP A 529 -17.90 31.53 -1.06
N LYS A 530 -18.08 31.81 -2.36
CA LYS A 530 -17.21 32.70 -3.14
C LYS A 530 -17.70 34.13 -2.96
N SER A 531 -16.80 35.10 -2.79
CA SER A 531 -17.17 36.50 -2.55
C SER A 531 -16.73 37.42 -3.69
N ILE A 532 -17.62 38.31 -4.12
CA ILE A 532 -17.34 39.41 -5.05
C ILE A 532 -17.68 40.72 -4.34
N ALA A 533 -16.72 41.64 -4.25
CA ALA A 533 -16.99 42.96 -3.69
C ALA A 533 -17.93 43.76 -4.61
N LEU A 534 -19.00 44.33 -4.03
CA LEU A 534 -19.98 45.13 -4.75
C LEU A 534 -19.65 46.62 -4.61
N TYR A 535 -19.65 47.34 -5.74
CA TYR A 535 -19.35 48.77 -5.79
C TYR A 535 -20.43 49.51 -6.58
N GLY A 536 -21.34 50.21 -5.89
CA GLY A 536 -22.21 51.26 -6.46
C GLY A 536 -23.02 50.90 -7.72
N ARG A 537 -23.17 49.62 -8.05
CA ARG A 537 -23.89 49.11 -9.22
C ARG A 537 -25.12 48.35 -8.76
N VAL A 538 -26.13 48.35 -9.62
CA VAL A 538 -27.39 47.62 -9.39
C VAL A 538 -27.38 46.23 -10.03
N ASP A 539 -26.46 45.96 -10.95
CA ASP A 539 -26.32 44.68 -11.62
C ASP A 539 -24.88 44.13 -11.53
N HIS A 540 -24.79 42.83 -11.25
CA HIS A 540 -23.54 42.12 -11.00
C HIS A 540 -23.52 40.81 -11.78
N ARG A 541 -22.52 40.61 -12.63
CA ARG A 541 -22.40 39.40 -13.45
C ARG A 541 -21.32 38.49 -12.92
N VAL A 542 -21.69 37.27 -12.59
CA VAL A 542 -20.79 36.20 -12.16
C VAL A 542 -20.48 35.35 -13.38
N PHE A 543 -19.20 35.24 -13.72
CA PHE A 543 -18.70 34.50 -14.88
C PHE A 543 -17.99 33.21 -14.45
N GLY A 544 -17.84 32.27 -15.39
CA GLY A 544 -17.08 31.03 -15.17
C GLY A 544 -17.84 30.00 -14.35
N LEU A 545 -19.16 29.94 -14.51
CA LEU A 545 -20.02 28.92 -13.91
C LEU A 545 -20.16 27.73 -14.86
N GLU A 546 -20.25 26.50 -14.36
CA GLU A 546 -20.60 25.34 -15.18
C GLU A 546 -22.06 25.42 -15.69
N PRO A 547 -22.34 24.87 -16.89
CA PRO A 547 -23.69 24.81 -17.46
C PRO A 547 -24.58 23.77 -16.76
N ASP A 548 -25.90 24.02 -16.75
CA ASP A 548 -26.96 23.15 -16.20
C ASP A 548 -26.90 22.89 -14.67
N LEU A 549 -26.18 23.71 -13.89
CA LEU A 549 -26.03 23.61 -12.43
C LEU A 549 -26.83 24.67 -11.65
N LEU A 550 -27.15 24.35 -10.39
CA LEU A 550 -27.84 25.25 -9.45
C LEU A 550 -26.83 25.99 -8.57
N TYR A 551 -27.01 27.31 -8.44
CA TYR A 551 -26.18 28.18 -7.61
C TYR A 551 -27.03 28.99 -6.63
N ASP A 552 -26.61 29.07 -5.38
CA ASP A 552 -27.20 29.94 -4.35
C ASP A 552 -26.43 31.27 -4.29
N PHE A 553 -27.15 32.38 -4.14
CA PHE A 553 -26.62 33.73 -4.03
C PHE A 553 -27.17 34.44 -2.80
N VAL A 554 -26.32 35.15 -2.06
CA VAL A 554 -26.69 36.07 -0.96
C VAL A 554 -25.80 37.31 -1.01
N ILE A 555 -26.30 38.47 -0.56
CA ILE A 555 -25.49 39.67 -0.36
C ILE A 555 -25.20 39.80 1.14
N MET A 556 -23.94 40.01 1.49
CA MET A 556 -23.50 40.25 2.85
C MET A 556 -23.06 41.70 2.99
N ALA A 557 -23.62 42.41 3.98
CA ALA A 557 -23.19 43.74 4.39
C ALA A 557 -22.36 43.63 5.67
N CYS A 558 -21.19 44.28 5.72
CA CYS A 558 -20.29 44.29 6.88
C CYS A 558 -19.90 45.73 7.25
N ASN A 559 -19.95 46.09 8.54
CA ASN A 559 -19.45 47.39 9.02
C ASN A 559 -17.98 47.32 9.49
N GLN A 560 -17.39 48.47 9.83
CA GLN A 560 -16.01 48.56 10.36
C GLN A 560 -15.82 47.86 11.71
N ALA A 561 -16.90 47.56 12.44
CA ALA A 561 -16.85 46.85 13.72
C ALA A 561 -16.88 45.31 13.57
N GLY A 562 -16.91 44.78 12.33
CA GLY A 562 -16.97 43.34 12.07
C GLY A 562 -18.35 42.72 12.29
N GLU A 563 -19.41 43.54 12.30
CA GLU A 563 -20.79 43.05 12.34
C GLU A 563 -21.28 42.86 10.90
N CYS A 564 -21.99 41.76 10.65
CA CYS A 564 -22.52 41.47 9.33
C CYS A 564 -23.98 41.03 9.34
N ARG A 565 -24.67 41.30 8.23
CA ARG A 565 -26.00 40.80 7.91
C ARG A 565 -26.04 40.28 6.48
N VAL A 566 -26.73 39.17 6.28
CA VAL A 566 -26.97 38.55 4.96
C VAL A 566 -28.37 38.90 4.45
N SER A 567 -28.51 39.03 3.13
CA SER A 567 -29.78 39.26 2.44
C SER A 567 -30.62 37.99 2.33
N ASN A 568 -31.73 38.07 1.60
CA ASN A 568 -32.42 36.89 1.08
C ASN A 568 -31.49 36.01 0.23
N MET A 569 -31.70 34.70 0.31
CA MET A 569 -31.01 33.70 -0.53
C MET A 569 -31.83 33.43 -1.79
N VAL A 570 -31.17 33.48 -2.94
CA VAL A 570 -31.78 33.21 -4.25
C VAL A 570 -31.03 32.07 -4.91
N THR A 571 -31.75 31.06 -5.39
CA THR A 571 -31.17 29.89 -6.08
C THR A 571 -31.49 29.93 -7.57
N LEU A 572 -30.48 30.01 -8.42
CA LEU A 572 -30.62 30.16 -9.88
C LEU A 572 -29.89 29.04 -10.63
N ARG A 573 -30.41 28.62 -11.78
CA ARG A 573 -29.83 27.57 -12.62
C ARG A 573 -29.16 28.14 -13.87
N THR A 574 -27.92 27.76 -14.15
CA THR A 574 -27.26 28.08 -15.43
C THR A 574 -27.93 27.36 -16.59
N GLU A 575 -27.90 27.96 -17.77
CA GLU A 575 -28.46 27.34 -18.97
C GLU A 575 -27.57 26.18 -19.45
N ARG A 576 -28.11 25.30 -20.30
CA ARG A 576 -27.29 24.27 -20.96
C ARG A 576 -26.33 24.92 -21.96
N ALA A 577 -25.13 24.35 -22.08
CA ALA A 577 -24.22 24.75 -23.15
C ALA A 577 -24.84 24.35 -24.51
N ALA A 578 -24.94 25.32 -25.43
CA ALA A 578 -25.27 25.02 -26.81
C ALA A 578 -24.07 24.29 -27.44
N TYR A 579 -24.30 23.06 -27.91
CA TYR A 579 -23.31 22.24 -28.62
C TYR A 579 -23.03 22.77 -30.03
#